data_AF-A0A6T9XYZ2-F1
#
_entry.id   AF-A0A6T9XYZ2-F1
#
_cell.length_a   1.000
_cell.length_b   1.000
_cell.length_c   1.000
_cell.angle_alpha   90.00
_cell.angle_beta   90.00
_cell.angle_gamma   90.00
#
_symmetry.space_group_name_H-M   'P 1'
#
loop_
_entity.id
_entity.type
_entity.pdbx_description
1 polymer ?
#
loop_
_entity_poly.entity_id
_entity_poly.type
_entity_poly.pdbx_seq_one_letter_code
_entity_poly.pdbx_strand_id
1 'polypeptide(L)' 'MEDVLEPLGRFILRILKWIVVDAIIDFVITGTGHVVLKLLTFGKYPRAGRDEGRTFAVGFVSLAVVLVCLALIA' A
#
# COMPACT_ATOMS: atom_id res chain seq x y z
N MET A 1 29.83 20.89 15.92
CA MET A 1 28.42 20.53 16.20
C MET A 1 27.65 20.11 14.94
N GLU A 2 28.22 20.31 13.73
CA GLU A 2 27.61 19.87 12.46
C GLU A 2 27.82 18.37 12.18
N ASP A 3 28.92 17.78 12.65
CA ASP A 3 29.26 16.36 12.43
C ASP A 3 28.28 15.35 13.07
N VAL A 4 27.57 15.75 14.12
CA VAL A 4 26.56 14.90 14.78
C VAL A 4 25.19 15.07 14.14
N LEU A 5 24.94 16.20 13.48
CA LEU A 5 23.64 16.53 12.87
C LEU A 5 23.44 15.80 11.54
N GLU A 6 24.49 15.63 10.74
CA GLU A 6 24.45 14.88 9.49
C GLU A 6 24.00 13.41 9.61
N PRO A 7 24.56 12.58 10.51
CA PRO A 7 24.13 11.20 10.68
C PRO A 7 22.70 11.13 11.23
N LEU A 8 22.32 12.06 12.11
CA LEU A 8 21.01 12.10 12.74
C LEU A 8 19.92 12.56 11.75
N GLY A 9 20.22 13.55 10.91
CA GLY A 9 19.35 13.99 9.81
C GLY A 9 19.13 12.90 8.76
N ARG A 10 20.18 12.17 8.35
CA ARG A 10 20.02 11.00 7.46
C ARG A 10 19.17 9.90 8.09
N PHE A 11 19.29 9.68 9.39
CA PHE A 11 18.51 8.68 10.11
C PHE A 11 17.02 9.06 10.16
N ILE A 12 16.70 10.31 10.49
CA ILE A 12 15.31 10.81 10.50
C ILE A 12 14.70 10.78 9.11
N LEU A 13 15.42 11.25 8.08
CA LEU A 13 14.94 11.21 6.69
C LEU A 13 14.71 9.77 6.21
N ARG A 14 15.53 8.81 6.66
CA ARG A 14 15.34 7.40 6.35
C ARG A 14 14.07 6.85 7.00
N ILE A 15 13.80 7.18 8.26
CA ILE A 15 12.56 6.78 8.94
C ILE A 15 11.35 7.41 8.25
N LEU A 16 11.41 8.72 7.98
CA LEU A 16 10.33 9.44 7.30
C LEU A 16 10.05 8.84 5.91
N LYS A 17 11.11 8.52 5.15
CA LYS A 17 10.98 7.82 3.87
C LYS A 17 10.25 6.49 4.04
N TRP A 18 10.57 5.69 5.05
CA TRP A 18 9.89 4.42 5.30
C TRP A 18 8.42 4.62 5.68
N ILE A 19 8.09 5.59 6.52
CA ILE A 19 6.70 5.91 6.88
C ILE A 19 5.90 6.34 5.64
N VAL A 20 6.48 7.19 4.79
CA VAL A 20 5.84 7.63 3.55
C VAL A 20 5.63 6.46 2.61
N VAL A 21 6.61 5.57 2.47
CA VAL A 21 6.49 4.34 1.66
C VAL A 21 5.37 3.45 2.19
N ASP A 22 5.32 3.22 3.50
CA ASP A 22 4.31 2.37 4.13
C ASP A 22 2.91 2.97 3.97
N ALA A 23 2.77 4.29 4.15
CA ALA A 23 1.51 5.00 3.91
C ALA A 23 1.07 4.95 2.45
N ILE A 24 2.00 5.07 1.49
CA ILE A 24 1.69 4.94 0.06
C ILE A 24 1.27 3.49 -0.24
N ILE A 25 2.00 2.49 0.27
CA ILE A 25 1.67 1.08 0.07
C ILE A 25 0.28 0.78 0.62
N ASP A 26 -0.03 1.23 1.84
CA ASP A 26 -1.32 1.00 2.48
C ASP A 26 -2.45 1.73 1.74
N PHE A 27 -2.21 2.98 1.31
CA PHE A 27 -3.14 3.73 0.47
C PHE A 27 -3.40 3.04 -0.88
N VAL A 28 -2.36 2.52 -1.52
CA VAL A 28 -2.48 1.81 -2.80
C VAL A 28 -3.17 0.46 -2.62
N ILE A 29 -2.81 -0.34 -1.61
CA ILE A 29 -3.45 -1.63 -1.30
C ILE A 29 -4.93 -1.41 -1.00
N THR A 30 -5.23 -0.53 -0.05
CA THR A 30 -6.60 -0.29 0.41
C THR A 30 -7.44 0.38 -0.67
N GLY A 31 -6.88 1.35 -1.39
CA GLY A 31 -7.54 2.03 -2.52
C GLY A 31 -7.82 1.07 -3.68
N THR A 32 -6.83 0.27 -4.08
CA THR A 32 -6.97 -0.71 -5.17
C THR A 32 -7.98 -1.79 -4.78
N GLY A 33 -7.87 -2.35 -3.57
CA GLY A 33 -8.84 -3.32 -3.06
C GLY A 33 -10.27 -2.76 -3.05
N HIS A 34 -10.46 -1.50 -2.67
CA HIS A 34 -11.75 -0.83 -2.68
C HIS A 34 -12.31 -0.68 -4.09
N VAL A 35 -11.51 -0.20 -5.06
CA VAL A 35 -11.91 -0.04 -6.46
C VAL A 35 -12.22 -1.39 -7.10
N VAL A 36 -11.35 -2.39 -6.90
CA VAL A 36 -11.49 -3.74 -7.46
C VAL A 36 -12.75 -4.42 -6.90
N LEU A 37 -12.98 -4.38 -5.58
CA LEU A 37 -14.21 -4.93 -4.99
C LEU A 37 -15.45 -4.21 -5.50
N LYS A 38 -15.39 -2.89 -5.65
CA LYS A 38 -16.51 -2.09 -6.17
C LYS A 38 -16.82 -2.44 -7.62
N LEU A 39 -15.81 -2.70 -8.43
CA LEU A 39 -16.00 -3.15 -9.81
C LEU A 39 -16.53 -4.59 -9.89
N LEU A 40 -15.88 -5.53 -9.19
CA LEU A 40 -16.25 -6.95 -9.23
C LEU A 40 -17.65 -7.23 -8.68
N THR A 41 -18.10 -6.44 -7.72
CA THR A 41 -19.41 -6.64 -7.07
C THR A 41 -20.47 -5.66 -7.57
N PHE A 42 -20.21 -4.93 -8.67
CA PHE A 42 -21.12 -3.92 -9.23
C PHE A 42 -21.59 -2.89 -8.18
N GLY A 43 -20.66 -2.43 -7.34
CA GLY A 43 -20.91 -1.41 -6.33
C GLY A 43 -21.54 -1.92 -5.03
N LYS A 44 -21.75 -3.24 -4.86
CA LYS A 44 -22.30 -3.79 -3.60
C LYS A 44 -21.28 -3.89 -2.46
N TYR A 45 -19.99 -3.98 -2.77
CA TYR A 45 -18.86 -4.03 -1.84
C TYR A 45 -17.83 -2.95 -2.17
N PRO A 46 -16.97 -2.54 -1.22
CA PRO A 46 -16.96 -2.94 0.20
C PRO A 46 -17.91 -2.09 1.07
N ARG A 47 -18.50 -2.70 2.10
CA ARG A 47 -19.32 -2.01 3.11
C ARG A 47 -18.41 -1.52 4.24
N ALA A 48 -18.39 -0.21 4.47
CA ALA A 48 -17.61 0.41 5.53
C ALA A 48 -17.92 -0.21 6.91
N GLY A 49 -16.89 -0.54 7.68
CA GLY A 49 -17.02 -1.05 9.06
C GLY A 49 -17.26 -2.55 9.25
N ARG A 50 -17.36 -3.38 8.18
CA ARG A 50 -17.53 -4.84 8.33
C ARG A 50 -16.57 -5.69 7.50
N ASP A 51 -16.14 -5.20 6.34
CA ASP A 51 -15.35 -5.95 5.36
C ASP A 51 -13.95 -5.34 5.11
N GLU A 52 -13.43 -4.53 6.03
CA GLU A 52 -12.11 -3.86 5.88
C GLU A 52 -10.97 -4.87 5.70
N GLY A 53 -10.96 -5.95 6.49
CA GLY A 53 -9.96 -7.02 6.33
C GLY A 53 -10.01 -7.71 4.97
N ARG A 54 -11.20 -7.86 4.38
CA ARG A 54 -11.36 -8.40 3.01
C ARG A 54 -10.91 -7.41 1.94
N THR A 55 -11.10 -6.11 2.19
CA THR A 55 -10.66 -5.04 1.27
C THR A 55 -9.14 -5.02 1.19
N PHE A 56 -8.45 -5.13 2.32
CA PHE A 56 -7.00 -5.24 2.39
C PHE A 56 -6.48 -6.52 1.71
N ALA A 57 -7.09 -7.67 2.00
CA ALA A 57 -6.70 -8.95 1.39
C ALA A 57 -6.86 -8.95 -0.14
N VAL A 58 -7.96 -8.40 -0.67
CA VAL A 58 -8.16 -8.28 -2.13
C VAL A 58 -7.17 -7.29 -2.75
N GLY A 59 -6.90 -6.17 -2.07
CA GLY A 59 -5.86 -5.23 -2.47
C GLY A 59 -4.49 -5.89 -2.59
N PHE A 60 -4.09 -6.64 -1.57
CA PHE A 60 -2.81 -7.37 -1.52
C PHE A 60 -2.71 -8.44 -2.60
N VAL A 61 -3.77 -9.25 -2.79
CA VAL A 61 -3.82 -10.26 -3.85
C VAL A 61 -3.74 -9.62 -5.23
N SER A 62 -4.42 -8.50 -5.46
CA SER A 62 -4.34 -7.80 -6.74
C SER A 62 -2.92 -7.30 -7.05
N LEU A 63 -2.23 -6.75 -6.05
CA LEU A 63 -0.85 -6.29 -6.19
C LEU A 63 0.12 -7.45 -6.41
N ALA A 64 -0.05 -8.56 -5.69
CA ALA A 64 0.74 -9.76 -5.90
C ALA A 64 0.57 -10.32 -7.33
N VAL A 65 -0.66 -10.34 -7.86
CA VAL A 65 -0.93 -10.76 -9.24
C VAL A 65 -0.25 -9.83 -10.25
N VAL A 66 -0.31 -8.51 -10.05
CA VAL A 66 0.37 -7.54 -10.92
C VAL A 66 1.89 -7.74 -10.90
N LEU A 67 2.48 -7.94 -9.71
CA LEU A 67 3.92 -8.21 -9.57
C LEU A 67 4.33 -9.52 -10.25
N VAL A 68 3.55 -10.59 -10.11
CA VAL A 68 3.81 -11.85 -10.79
C VAL A 68 3.70 -11.68 -12.31
N CYS A 69 2.67 -10.99 -12.80
CA CYS A 69 2.55 -10.69 -14.23
C CYS A 69 3.74 -9.89 -14.76
N LEU A 70 4.20 -8.86 -14.04
CA LEU A 70 5.40 -8.10 -14.42
C LEU A 70 6.65 -8.98 -14.43
N ALA A 71 6.84 -9.84 -13.43
CA ALA A 71 7.97 -10.76 -13.36
C ALA A 71 7.96 -11.84 -14.44
N LEU A 72 6.79 -12.19 -14.98
CA LEU A 72 6.66 -13.12 -16.11
C LEU A 72 6.94 -12.45 -17.46
N ILE A 73 6.82 -11.11 -17.54
CA ILE A 73 7.02 -10.33 -18.76
C ILE A 73 8.46 -9.78 -18.83
N ALA A 74 9.10 -9.51 -17.69
CA ALA A 74 10.48 -9.05 -17.57
C ALA A 74 11.50 -10.19 -17.73
#